data_AF-A0AAV2ZLZ4-F1
#
_entry.id   AF-A0AAV2ZLZ4-F1
#
_cell.length_a   1.000
_cell.length_b   1.000
_cell.length_c   1.000
_cell.angle_alpha   90.00
_cell.angle_beta   90.00
_cell.angle_gamma   90.00
#
_symmetry.space_group_name_H-M   'P 1'
#
loop_
_entity.id
_entity.type
_entity.pdbx_description
1 polymer ?
#
loop_
_entity_poly.entity_id
_entity_poly.type
_entity_poly.pdbx_seq_one_letter_code
_entity_poly.pdbx_strand_id
1 'polypeptide(L)'
;MKCERRQLSDTSTQSPEEAAEENVGRFLSAALYPDETLQNRYASMIYTSSDNGKIFEELPGANMCHSCAEKTLLCPHKFWQSHVIRLPQNCTHIKICHPEVQLSAVLAKLAASKMSPVSTFHGKYKAELTQKSPDSTRSQSQAASWVVDSMLSGLQKEFERINLQGESRRMISLELCVSLTQQLAAIIVQQLEGKFQISRIQDSVWEFFRKRYIHEDIGCRGLEDYLCAMQRYAAESQVLQLLGLILTKHMDPSVLYYILLHVDVLQVSPLSDMEHFQLFLQQNYYFLEETEQDSLLLEFIAYSEKRVSPPSVMSFILHLILQHREPLIKECQDELSTHMRTQAEHVTVEELAVALDEMCPHTDKAQIESFIRRSVTLTGRSLIPLHSAAQIAAFQLVRVKRWNGEVSQADSDPGISGITTKCSDLYILRNILTKVR
;
A
#
# COMPACT_ATOMS: atom_id res chain seq x y z
N MET A 1 -20.08 -23.54 -62.64
CA MET A 1 -19.15 -23.64 -61.50
C MET A 1 -19.05 -22.25 -60.89
N LYS A 2 -19.99 -21.92 -60.01
CA LYS A 2 -19.82 -21.78 -58.56
C LYS A 2 -18.81 -20.70 -58.14
N CYS A 3 -19.41 -19.52 -57.93
CA CYS A 3 -19.02 -18.47 -57.02
C CYS A 3 -18.84 -19.04 -55.59
N GLU A 4 -17.73 -18.73 -54.93
CA GLU A 4 -17.61 -18.88 -53.48
C GLU A 4 -16.88 -17.67 -52.87
N ARG A 5 -17.65 -16.96 -52.04
CA ARG A 5 -17.26 -15.87 -51.14
C ARG A 5 -16.20 -16.38 -50.16
N ARG A 6 -15.11 -15.63 -49.97
CA ARG A 6 -14.38 -15.63 -48.69
C ARG A 6 -14.82 -14.42 -47.87
N GLN A 7 -15.31 -14.74 -46.69
CA GLN A 7 -15.82 -13.84 -45.68
C GLN A 7 -14.70 -12.94 -45.15
N LEU A 8 -15.03 -11.65 -45.01
CA LEU A 8 -14.40 -10.73 -44.08
C LEU A 8 -14.79 -11.17 -42.67
N SER A 9 -13.82 -11.30 -41.77
CA SER A 9 -14.05 -11.44 -40.33
C SER A 9 -13.12 -10.47 -39.58
N ASP A 10 -13.73 -9.39 -39.12
CA ASP A 10 -13.48 -8.62 -37.89
C ASP A 10 -12.02 -8.39 -37.47
N THR A 11 -11.42 -7.35 -38.04
CA THR A 11 -10.41 -6.56 -37.34
C THR A 11 -11.08 -5.79 -36.20
N SER A 12 -10.83 -6.21 -34.96
CA SER A 12 -11.13 -5.41 -33.78
C SER A 12 -10.43 -4.06 -33.90
N THR A 13 -11.20 -3.00 -34.06
CA THR A 13 -10.77 -1.61 -33.87
C THR A 13 -10.36 -1.42 -32.41
N GLN A 14 -9.09 -1.69 -32.10
CA GLN A 14 -8.46 -1.05 -30.95
C GLN A 14 -8.37 0.45 -31.25
N SER A 15 -8.72 1.27 -30.27
CA SER A 15 -8.67 2.72 -30.43
C SER A 15 -7.21 3.16 -30.72
N PRO A 16 -6.99 4.21 -31.54
CA PRO A 16 -5.65 4.72 -31.80
C PRO A 16 -4.90 5.18 -30.54
N GLU A 17 -5.61 5.43 -29.44
CA GLU A 17 -5.03 5.73 -28.12
C GLU A 17 -4.51 4.47 -27.40
N GLU A 18 -5.25 3.35 -27.43
CA GLU A 18 -4.80 2.07 -26.84
C GLU A 18 -3.61 1.47 -27.62
N ALA A 19 -3.62 1.60 -28.95
CA ALA A 19 -2.50 1.19 -29.79
C ALA A 19 -1.25 2.08 -29.60
N ALA A 20 -1.43 3.34 -29.19
CA ALA A 20 -0.34 4.25 -28.85
C ALA A 20 0.23 3.98 -27.45
N GLU A 21 -0.61 3.65 -26.46
CA GLU A 21 -0.17 3.26 -25.11
C GLU A 21 0.56 1.91 -25.10
N GLU A 22 0.11 0.93 -25.88
CA GLU A 22 0.80 -0.37 -26.02
C GLU A 22 2.14 -0.23 -26.74
N ASN A 23 2.24 0.67 -27.74
CA ASN A 23 3.50 1.00 -28.40
C ASN A 23 4.46 1.78 -27.51
N VAL A 24 3.97 2.70 -26.67
CA VAL A 24 4.79 3.44 -25.71
C VAL A 24 5.28 2.51 -24.60
N GLY A 25 4.44 1.60 -24.09
CA GLY A 25 4.85 0.55 -23.14
C GLY A 25 5.93 -0.37 -23.70
N ARG A 26 5.80 -0.81 -24.96
CA ARG A 26 6.84 -1.58 -25.66
C ARG A 26 8.11 -0.76 -25.92
N PHE A 27 7.98 0.50 -26.33
CA PHE A 27 9.13 1.39 -26.58
C PHE A 27 9.88 1.72 -25.29
N LEU A 28 9.20 1.90 -24.16
CA LEU A 28 9.80 2.12 -22.84
C LEU A 28 10.50 0.86 -22.30
N SER A 29 9.92 -0.33 -22.53
CA SER A 29 10.58 -1.61 -22.22
C SER A 29 11.79 -1.91 -23.11
N ALA A 30 11.88 -1.27 -24.28
CA ALA A 30 12.98 -1.41 -25.22
C ALA A 30 14.06 -0.32 -25.07
N ALA A 31 13.70 0.87 -24.58
CA ALA A 31 14.61 2.02 -24.41
C ALA A 31 15.33 2.04 -23.06
N LEU A 32 14.78 1.37 -22.05
CA LEU A 32 15.47 1.02 -20.81
C LEU A 32 15.53 -0.50 -20.79
N TYR A 33 16.72 -1.08 -20.94
CA TYR A 33 16.86 -2.52 -20.70
C TYR A 33 16.28 -2.81 -19.30
N PRO A 34 15.50 -3.90 -19.12
CA PRO A 34 14.92 -4.26 -17.82
C PRO A 34 15.96 -4.24 -16.69
N ASP A 35 17.22 -4.54 -17.02
CA ASP A 35 18.37 -4.52 -16.12
C ASP A 35 18.81 -3.12 -15.64
N GLU A 36 18.65 -2.04 -16.42
CA GLU A 36 19.17 -0.73 -16.03
C GLU A 36 18.41 -0.13 -14.84
N THR A 37 17.09 -0.33 -14.81
CA THR A 37 16.25 0.10 -13.67
C THR A 37 16.54 -0.70 -12.39
N LEU A 38 16.92 -1.97 -12.53
CA LEU A 38 17.35 -2.83 -11.44
C LEU A 38 18.73 -2.40 -10.93
N GLN A 39 19.67 -2.12 -11.84
CA GLN A 39 21.03 -1.67 -11.56
C GLN A 39 21.07 -0.30 -10.87
N ASN A 40 20.12 0.59 -11.18
CA ASN A 40 19.97 1.89 -10.49
C ASN A 40 19.81 1.73 -8.97
N ARG A 41 19.24 0.62 -8.48
CA ARG A 41 19.07 0.36 -7.03
C ARG A 41 20.38 0.14 -6.29
N TYR A 42 21.44 -0.21 -7.00
CA TYR A 42 22.78 -0.47 -6.46
C TYR A 42 23.72 0.71 -6.67
N ALA A 43 23.21 1.79 -7.25
CA ALA A 43 23.95 3.03 -7.29
C ALA A 43 23.96 3.66 -5.89
N SER A 44 25.11 4.23 -5.50
CA SER A 44 25.30 4.86 -4.20
C SER A 44 26.28 6.04 -4.27
N MET A 45 26.03 7.01 -3.41
CA MET A 45 26.95 8.06 -3.00
C MET A 45 27.61 7.66 -1.69
N ILE A 46 28.91 7.95 -1.56
CA ILE A 46 29.66 7.69 -0.32
C ILE A 46 30.09 9.03 0.26
N TYR A 47 29.85 9.17 1.55
CA TYR A 47 30.31 10.28 2.36
C TYR A 47 31.21 9.72 3.48
N THR A 48 32.20 10.50 3.88
CA THR A 48 33.14 10.14 4.95
C THR A 48 33.16 11.21 6.02
N SER A 49 33.42 10.79 7.26
CA SER A 49 33.58 11.69 8.40
C SER A 49 34.91 11.40 9.10
N SER A 50 35.68 12.46 9.38
CA SER A 50 36.89 12.40 10.21
C SER A 50 36.66 12.87 11.66
N ASP A 51 35.43 13.26 12.01
CA ASP A 51 35.08 13.91 13.27
C ASP A 51 34.08 13.09 14.11
N ASN A 52 34.22 11.76 14.05
CA ASN A 52 33.40 10.80 14.77
C ASN A 52 31.91 10.85 14.40
N GLY A 53 31.60 11.07 13.12
CA GLY A 53 30.26 11.01 12.56
C GLY A 53 29.41 12.28 12.72
N LYS A 54 30.03 13.43 13.07
CA LYS A 54 29.30 14.70 13.23
C LYS A 54 29.09 15.40 11.89
N ILE A 55 30.11 15.41 11.05
CA ILE A 55 30.06 16.02 9.70
C ILE A 55 30.43 14.95 8.68
N PHE A 56 29.60 14.85 7.63
CA PHE A 56 29.82 13.94 6.52
C PHE A 56 30.13 14.74 5.25
N GLU A 57 31.31 14.52 4.70
CA GLU A 57 31.76 15.13 3.46
C GLU A 57 31.69 14.13 2.32
N GLU A 58 31.31 14.58 1.13
CA GLU A 58 31.23 13.71 -0.05
C GLU A 58 32.63 13.19 -0.42
N LEU A 59 32.74 11.88 -0.62
CA LEU A 59 34.01 11.29 -1.01
C LEU A 59 34.32 11.63 -2.48
N PRO A 60 35.52 12.17 -2.79
CA PRO A 60 35.85 12.62 -4.13
C PRO A 60 35.90 11.44 -5.12
N GLY A 61 35.60 11.72 -6.38
CA GLY A 61 35.59 10.74 -7.47
C GLY A 61 34.19 10.31 -7.92
N ALA A 62 33.14 10.76 -7.24
CA ALA A 62 31.79 10.57 -7.72
C ALA A 62 31.58 11.41 -9.00
N ASN A 63 31.12 10.76 -10.06
CA ASN A 63 30.87 11.41 -11.36
C ASN A 63 29.38 11.32 -11.70
N MET A 64 28.90 12.02 -12.73
CA MET A 64 27.53 11.81 -13.22
C MET A 64 27.38 10.44 -13.88
N CYS A 65 26.29 9.74 -13.61
CA CYS A 65 25.89 8.55 -14.38
C CYS A 65 24.75 8.93 -15.32
N HIS A 66 24.87 8.62 -16.61
CA HIS A 66 23.81 8.92 -17.59
C HIS A 66 22.54 8.08 -17.36
N SER A 67 22.70 6.81 -16.97
CA SER A 67 21.58 5.91 -16.68
C SER A 67 20.90 6.22 -15.35
N CYS A 68 21.65 6.57 -14.28
CA CYS A 68 21.06 6.97 -13.00
C CYS A 68 20.59 8.44 -12.98
N ALA A 69 21.06 9.27 -13.91
CA ALA A 69 20.87 10.72 -13.94
C ALA A 69 21.34 11.49 -12.68
N GLU A 70 22.16 10.87 -11.83
CA GLU A 70 22.72 11.48 -10.62
C GLU A 70 24.24 11.29 -10.53
N LYS A 71 24.86 12.08 -9.65
CA LYS A 71 26.24 11.84 -9.23
C LYS A 71 26.25 10.56 -8.42
N THR A 72 27.13 9.63 -8.77
CA THR A 72 27.25 8.33 -8.10
C THR A 72 28.71 7.91 -8.01
N LEU A 73 29.10 7.37 -6.86
CA LEU A 73 30.45 6.83 -6.64
C LEU A 73 30.50 5.33 -6.87
N LEU A 74 29.47 4.60 -6.41
CA LEU A 74 29.24 3.20 -6.76
C LEU A 74 28.07 3.16 -7.73
N CYS A 75 28.22 2.53 -8.88
CA CYS A 75 27.14 2.38 -9.85
C CYS A 75 27.44 1.22 -10.80
N PRO A 76 26.55 0.22 -10.92
CA PRO A 76 26.76 -0.90 -11.84
C PRO A 76 26.93 -0.46 -13.30
N HIS A 77 26.30 0.65 -13.72
CA HIS A 77 26.48 1.21 -15.06
C HIS A 77 27.89 1.75 -15.33
N LYS A 78 28.64 2.12 -14.28
CA LYS A 78 30.00 2.67 -14.39
C LYS A 78 31.09 1.63 -14.17
N PHE A 79 30.84 0.65 -13.32
CA PHE A 79 31.85 -0.29 -12.87
C PHE A 79 31.47 -1.71 -13.23
N TRP A 80 32.27 -2.31 -14.11
CA TRP A 80 32.16 -3.70 -14.54
C TRP A 80 33.27 -4.57 -13.90
N GLN A 81 34.15 -3.95 -13.10
CA GLN A 81 35.32 -4.55 -12.46
C GLN A 81 35.48 -4.03 -11.03
N SER A 82 36.33 -4.69 -10.24
CA SER A 82 36.67 -4.27 -8.86
C SER A 82 37.25 -2.86 -8.83
N HIS A 83 36.64 -1.96 -8.06
CA HIS A 83 37.12 -0.60 -7.88
C HIS A 83 37.59 -0.39 -6.44
N VAL A 84 38.82 0.08 -6.26
CA VAL A 84 39.39 0.33 -4.93
C VAL A 84 39.18 1.80 -4.58
N ILE A 85 38.32 2.04 -3.59
CA ILE A 85 38.05 3.38 -3.06
C ILE A 85 39.00 3.62 -1.88
N ARG A 86 39.87 4.63 -2.01
CA ARG A 86 40.75 5.04 -0.92
C ARG A 86 40.02 6.00 -0.01
N LEU A 87 39.87 5.61 1.26
CA LEU A 87 39.29 6.48 2.28
C LEU A 87 40.32 7.53 2.73
N PRO A 88 39.88 8.74 3.14
CA PRO A 88 40.77 9.77 3.66
C PRO A 88 41.54 9.28 4.91
N GLN A 89 42.73 9.84 5.12
CA GLN A 89 43.47 9.62 6.37
C GLN A 89 42.62 10.12 7.54
N ASN A 90 42.47 9.30 8.58
CA ASN A 90 41.61 9.55 9.75
C ASN A 90 40.09 9.44 9.49
N CYS A 91 39.66 8.73 8.45
CA CYS A 91 38.25 8.38 8.29
C CYS A 91 37.75 7.56 9.49
N THR A 92 36.77 8.10 10.22
CA THR A 92 36.14 7.45 11.37
C THR A 92 34.83 6.75 11.00
N HIS A 93 34.04 7.35 10.09
CA HIS A 93 32.74 6.83 9.68
C HIS A 93 32.54 6.97 8.16
N ILE A 94 31.77 6.04 7.60
CA ILE A 94 31.33 6.05 6.21
C ILE A 94 29.81 6.06 6.20
N LYS A 95 29.22 6.96 5.42
CA LYS A 95 27.78 6.99 5.14
C LYS A 95 27.56 6.70 3.68
N ILE A 96 26.79 5.66 3.39
CA ILE A 96 26.39 5.29 2.04
C ILE A 96 24.95 5.74 1.87
N CYS A 97 24.72 6.65 0.94
CA CYS A 97 23.39 7.08 0.55
C CYS A 97 23.07 6.50 -0.82
N HIS A 98 21.85 6.03 -1.02
CA HIS A 98 21.38 5.87 -2.38
C HIS A 98 21.21 7.24 -3.02
N PRO A 99 21.48 7.38 -4.34
CA PRO A 99 21.03 8.55 -5.08
C PRO A 99 19.53 8.71 -4.82
N GLU A 100 19.09 9.94 -4.64
CA GLU A 100 17.65 10.17 -4.57
C GLU A 100 17.13 9.71 -5.92
N VAL A 101 16.37 8.61 -5.96
CA VAL A 101 15.68 8.24 -7.19
C VAL A 101 14.70 9.36 -7.41
N GLN A 102 15.13 10.40 -8.14
CA GLN A 102 14.30 11.50 -8.54
C GLN A 102 13.32 10.91 -9.52
N LEU A 103 12.24 10.35 -8.98
CA LEU A 103 11.03 10.04 -9.72
C LEU A 103 10.66 11.30 -10.52
N SER A 104 10.90 12.49 -9.97
CA SER A 104 10.84 13.79 -10.65
C SER A 104 11.76 13.94 -11.86
N ALA A 105 12.99 13.40 -11.88
CA ALA A 105 13.89 13.44 -13.04
C ALA A 105 13.50 12.42 -14.12
N VAL A 106 13.03 11.24 -13.70
CA VAL A 106 12.44 10.22 -14.60
C VAL A 106 11.13 10.75 -15.20
N LEU A 107 10.26 11.34 -14.39
CA LEU A 107 9.02 12.02 -14.79
C LEU A 107 9.29 13.30 -15.59
N ALA A 108 10.37 14.04 -15.31
CA ALA A 108 10.76 15.21 -16.09
C ALA A 108 11.34 14.82 -17.46
N LYS A 109 12.05 13.69 -17.57
CA LYS A 109 12.42 13.12 -18.87
C LYS A 109 11.18 12.64 -19.65
N LEU A 110 10.20 12.06 -18.96
CA LEU A 110 8.89 11.70 -19.54
C LEU A 110 8.11 12.95 -20.01
N ALA A 111 8.11 14.02 -19.22
CA ALA A 111 7.45 15.30 -19.53
C ALA A 111 8.20 16.12 -20.59
N ALA A 112 9.54 16.06 -20.63
CA ALA A 112 10.36 16.74 -21.65
C ALA A 112 10.17 16.11 -23.04
N SER A 113 9.76 14.84 -23.14
CA SER A 113 9.34 14.22 -24.40
C SER A 113 7.96 14.69 -24.90
N LYS A 114 7.22 15.44 -24.07
CA LYS A 114 5.91 16.03 -24.35
C LYS A 114 5.90 17.50 -23.91
N MET A 115 6.65 18.40 -24.56
CA MET A 115 6.60 19.81 -24.15
C MET A 115 5.26 20.49 -24.50
N SER A 116 4.59 21.03 -23.47
CA SER A 116 4.36 22.47 -23.27
C SER A 116 3.94 22.74 -21.80
N PRO A 117 4.25 23.91 -21.19
CA PRO A 117 4.47 24.04 -19.75
C PRO A 117 3.30 24.66 -18.97
N VAL A 118 3.06 24.19 -17.74
CA VAL A 118 2.40 24.97 -16.68
C VAL A 118 3.08 24.73 -15.33
N SER A 119 3.14 25.81 -14.57
CA SER A 119 3.97 26.18 -13.43
C SER A 119 4.00 25.24 -12.21
N THR A 120 5.21 25.09 -11.68
CA THR A 120 5.59 24.55 -10.38
C THR A 120 5.13 25.44 -9.22
N PHE A 121 4.41 24.87 -8.23
CA PHE A 121 4.30 25.44 -6.89
C PHE A 121 5.12 24.57 -5.91
N HIS A 122 6.15 25.15 -5.32
CA HIS A 122 6.96 24.58 -4.25
C HIS A 122 6.41 25.02 -2.90
N GLY A 123 6.01 24.08 -2.05
CA GLY A 123 5.69 24.31 -0.64
C GLY A 123 6.46 23.33 0.23
N LYS A 124 7.60 23.76 0.77
CA LYS A 124 8.36 23.03 1.81
C LYS A 124 7.65 23.23 3.15
N TYR A 125 7.10 22.17 3.71
CA TYR A 125 6.80 22.12 5.15
C TYR A 125 7.47 20.89 5.74
N LYS A 126 8.43 21.15 6.63
CA LYS A 126 9.11 20.17 7.47
C LYS A 126 8.41 20.26 8.83
N ALA A 127 7.72 19.21 9.25
CA ALA A 127 7.15 19.11 10.59
C ALA A 127 7.87 18.00 11.35
N GLU A 128 8.49 18.36 12.47
CA GLU A 128 8.92 17.43 13.50
C GLU A 128 7.67 16.97 14.27
N LEU A 129 7.45 15.65 14.38
CA LEU A 129 6.49 15.08 15.31
C LEU A 129 7.18 14.08 16.23
N THR A 130 7.10 14.36 17.53
CA THR A 130 7.47 13.44 18.60
C THR A 130 6.16 12.80 19.07
N GLN A 131 5.91 11.53 18.75
CA GLN A 131 4.81 10.78 19.34
C GLN A 131 5.13 10.50 20.81
N LYS A 132 4.42 11.16 21.73
CA LYS A 132 4.26 10.70 23.10
C LYS A 132 2.90 10.01 23.20
N SER A 133 2.92 8.71 23.51
CA SER A 133 1.74 7.90 23.76
C SER A 133 1.04 8.34 25.06
N PRO A 134 -0.30 8.40 25.11
CA PRO A 134 -1.03 8.41 26.37
C PRO A 134 -0.99 7.00 26.99
N ASP A 135 -0.75 6.93 28.31
CA ASP A 135 -0.40 5.71 29.05
C ASP A 135 -1.58 4.74 29.35
N SER A 136 -2.83 5.09 29.00
CA SER A 136 -4.01 4.28 29.35
C SER A 136 -4.36 3.17 28.34
N THR A 137 -3.77 3.15 27.14
CA THR A 137 -4.04 2.15 26.08
C THR A 137 -3.04 0.99 26.06
N ARG A 138 -2.04 1.01 26.96
CA ARG A 138 -0.86 0.12 26.96
C ARG A 138 -1.19 -1.35 27.23
N SER A 139 -2.32 -1.65 27.87
CA SER A 139 -2.71 -3.01 28.25
C SER A 139 -3.30 -3.82 27.09
N GLN A 140 -3.97 -3.17 26.13
CA GLN A 140 -4.57 -3.83 24.97
C GLN A 140 -3.63 -3.86 23.75
N SER A 141 -2.72 -2.88 23.61
CA SER A 141 -1.69 -2.93 22.55
C SER A 141 -0.71 -4.09 22.75
N GLN A 142 -0.45 -4.51 23.99
CA GLN A 142 0.35 -5.71 24.30
C GLN A 142 -0.29 -7.01 23.80
N ALA A 143 -1.62 -7.12 23.90
CA ALA A 143 -2.37 -8.29 23.45
C ALA A 143 -2.50 -8.37 21.92
N ALA A 144 -2.34 -7.26 21.18
CA ALA A 144 -2.28 -7.30 19.72
C ALA A 144 -0.83 -7.47 19.23
N SER A 145 0.16 -6.99 19.98
CA SER A 145 1.60 -7.22 19.75
C SER A 145 2.00 -8.69 19.88
N TRP A 146 1.51 -9.41 20.92
CA TRP A 146 1.87 -10.83 21.11
C TRP A 146 1.38 -11.74 19.97
N VAL A 147 0.30 -11.35 19.28
CA VAL A 147 -0.42 -12.11 18.24
C VAL A 147 0.45 -12.00 17.02
N VAL A 148 0.81 -10.77 16.67
CA VAL A 148 1.74 -10.47 15.58
C VAL A 148 3.12 -11.09 15.84
N ASP A 149 3.63 -11.06 17.08
CA ASP A 149 4.92 -11.66 17.43
C ASP A 149 4.93 -13.19 17.29
N SER A 150 3.94 -13.88 17.88
CA SER A 150 3.81 -15.33 17.82
C SER A 150 3.57 -15.82 16.38
N MET A 151 2.85 -15.03 15.58
CA MET A 151 2.43 -15.42 14.23
C MET A 151 3.44 -15.06 13.14
N LEU A 152 4.16 -13.94 13.27
CA LEU A 152 5.32 -13.65 12.42
C LEU A 152 6.43 -14.66 12.67
N SER A 153 6.54 -15.21 13.89
CA SER A 153 7.42 -16.35 14.16
C SER A 153 7.02 -17.61 13.38
N GLY A 154 5.71 -17.80 13.12
CA GLY A 154 5.20 -18.87 12.25
C GLY A 154 5.53 -18.67 10.77
N LEU A 155 5.39 -17.45 10.26
CA LEU A 155 5.85 -17.08 8.92
C LEU A 155 7.37 -17.20 8.80
N GLN A 156 8.12 -16.75 9.81
CA GLN A 156 9.58 -16.92 9.87
C GLN A 156 9.94 -18.40 9.75
N LYS A 157 9.28 -19.32 10.47
CA LYS A 157 9.49 -20.78 10.30
C LYS A 157 9.14 -21.31 8.91
N GLU A 158 8.12 -20.73 8.27
CA GLU A 158 7.74 -21.07 6.90
C GLU A 158 8.86 -20.68 5.91
N PHE A 159 9.52 -19.55 6.17
CA PHE A 159 10.65 -19.02 5.40
C PHE A 159 12.03 -19.52 5.84
N GLU A 160 12.23 -19.99 7.08
CA GLU A 160 13.47 -20.59 7.61
C GLU A 160 13.82 -21.91 6.92
N ARG A 161 12.87 -22.51 6.19
CA ARG A 161 13.18 -23.59 5.23
C ARG A 161 14.14 -23.14 4.12
N ILE A 162 14.28 -21.83 3.92
CA ILE A 162 15.28 -21.21 3.05
C ILE A 162 16.58 -21.10 3.85
N ASN A 163 17.39 -22.14 3.72
CA ASN A 163 18.57 -22.43 4.54
C ASN A 163 19.70 -21.39 4.36
N LEU A 164 19.64 -20.26 5.09
CA LEU A 164 20.70 -19.25 5.11
C LEU A 164 21.58 -19.42 6.34
N GLN A 165 22.68 -20.16 6.20
CA GLN A 165 23.65 -20.32 7.27
C GLN A 165 24.37 -18.99 7.60
N GLY A 166 24.39 -18.63 8.89
CA GLY A 166 25.61 -18.17 9.57
C GLY A 166 25.97 -16.69 9.62
N GLU A 167 25.17 -15.74 9.10
CA GLU A 167 25.47 -14.31 9.25
C GLU A 167 24.45 -13.59 10.13
N SER A 168 24.91 -12.60 10.90
CA SER A 168 24.06 -11.80 11.79
C SER A 168 22.97 -11.05 11.01
N ARG A 169 21.72 -11.14 11.46
CA ARG A 169 20.58 -10.39 10.91
C ARG A 169 20.90 -8.90 10.89
N ARG A 170 20.60 -8.22 9.78
CA ARG A 170 20.82 -6.77 9.66
C ARG A 170 19.61 -6.03 10.20
N MET A 171 19.86 -5.00 10.99
CA MET A 171 18.79 -4.16 11.51
C MET A 171 18.29 -3.22 10.39
N ILE A 172 17.07 -3.47 9.92
CA ILE A 172 16.33 -2.52 9.08
C ILE A 172 15.75 -1.44 9.99
N SER A 173 15.84 -0.16 9.60
CA SER A 173 15.21 0.93 10.35
C SER A 173 13.69 0.86 10.28
N LEU A 174 12.98 1.40 11.29
CA LEU A 174 11.52 1.54 11.26
C LEU A 174 11.05 2.21 9.96
N GLU A 175 11.77 3.25 9.53
CA GLU A 175 11.37 4.01 8.35
C GLU A 175 11.40 3.20 7.06
N LEU A 176 12.46 2.40 6.90
CA LEU A 176 12.61 1.51 5.76
C LEU A 176 11.60 0.36 5.83
N CYS A 177 11.37 -0.20 7.01
CA CYS A 177 10.35 -1.24 7.23
C CYS A 177 8.96 -0.76 6.79
N VAL A 178 8.53 0.43 7.25
CA VAL A 178 7.27 1.05 6.83
C VAL A 178 7.23 1.30 5.32
N SER A 179 8.32 1.77 4.71
CA SER A 179 8.38 2.01 3.27
C SER A 179 8.25 0.73 2.44
N LEU A 180 8.86 -0.37 2.88
CA LEU A 180 8.74 -1.68 2.24
C LEU A 180 7.31 -2.22 2.37
N THR A 181 6.72 -2.11 3.57
CA THR A 181 5.33 -2.48 3.86
C THR A 181 4.33 -1.74 2.96
N GLN A 182 4.52 -0.44 2.75
CA GLN A 182 3.67 0.35 1.84
C GLN A 182 3.76 -0.13 0.38
N GLN A 183 4.97 -0.43 -0.11
CA GLN A 183 5.18 -0.96 -1.46
C GLN A 183 4.53 -2.34 -1.63
N LEU A 184 4.61 -3.18 -0.60
CA LEU A 184 3.98 -4.50 -0.61
C LEU A 184 2.44 -4.40 -0.57
N ALA A 185 1.89 -3.51 0.27
CA ALA A 185 0.45 -3.24 0.31
C ALA A 185 -0.07 -2.79 -1.06
N ALA A 186 0.67 -1.94 -1.77
CA ALA A 186 0.35 -1.52 -3.12
C ALA A 186 0.27 -2.69 -4.13
N ILE A 187 1.18 -3.66 -4.03
CA ILE A 187 1.15 -4.87 -4.89
C ILE A 187 -0.11 -5.69 -4.59
N ILE A 188 -0.44 -5.89 -3.31
CA ILE A 188 -1.63 -6.65 -2.90
C ILE A 188 -2.91 -5.99 -3.41
N VAL A 189 -3.02 -4.66 -3.27
CA VAL A 189 -4.11 -3.86 -3.83
C VAL A 189 -4.22 -4.09 -5.34
N GLN A 190 -3.13 -3.95 -6.10
CA GLN A 190 -3.15 -4.16 -7.55
C GLN A 190 -3.54 -5.60 -7.98
N GLN A 191 -3.20 -6.61 -7.19
CA GLN A 191 -3.64 -7.99 -7.43
C GLN A 191 -5.15 -8.17 -7.18
N LEU A 192 -5.68 -7.61 -6.09
CA LEU A 192 -7.11 -7.56 -5.81
C LEU A 192 -7.91 -6.79 -6.87
N GLU A 193 -7.33 -5.75 -7.45
CA GLU A 193 -7.89 -4.99 -8.57
C GLU A 193 -7.88 -5.78 -9.89
N GLY A 194 -7.08 -6.85 -9.98
CA GLY A 194 -6.93 -7.66 -11.19
C GLY A 194 -6.00 -7.03 -12.23
N LYS A 195 -5.25 -6.00 -11.85
CA LYS A 195 -4.22 -5.41 -12.69
C LYS A 195 -3.00 -6.31 -12.80
N PHE A 196 -2.73 -7.12 -11.76
CA PHE A 196 -1.62 -8.06 -11.72
C PHE A 196 -2.09 -9.51 -11.60
N GLN A 197 -1.20 -10.42 -12.02
CA GLN A 197 -1.37 -11.84 -11.79
C GLN A 197 -1.53 -12.10 -10.29
N ILE A 198 -2.59 -12.82 -9.95
CA ILE A 198 -2.88 -13.17 -8.58
C ILE A 198 -2.09 -14.41 -8.15
N SER A 199 -1.48 -14.30 -6.97
CA SER A 199 -0.77 -15.36 -6.27
C SER A 199 -1.15 -15.31 -4.80
N ARG A 200 -0.70 -16.27 -3.99
CA ARG A 200 -0.88 -16.14 -2.53
C ARG A 200 -0.06 -14.94 -2.04
N ILE A 201 -0.51 -14.32 -0.96
CA ILE A 201 0.19 -13.17 -0.35
C ILE A 201 1.64 -13.53 -0.01
N GLN A 202 1.89 -14.75 0.47
CA GLN A 202 3.23 -15.26 0.77
C GLN A 202 4.11 -15.29 -0.49
N ASP A 203 3.54 -15.73 -1.62
CA ASP A 203 4.24 -15.73 -2.91
C ASP A 203 4.49 -14.29 -3.40
N SER A 204 3.54 -13.38 -3.20
CA SER A 204 3.69 -11.97 -3.56
C SER A 204 4.80 -11.29 -2.75
N VAL A 205 4.91 -11.61 -1.45
CA VAL A 205 6.00 -11.15 -0.58
C VAL A 205 7.33 -11.69 -1.08
N TRP A 206 7.41 -13.01 -1.31
CA TRP A 206 8.62 -13.64 -1.82
C TRP A 206 9.06 -13.04 -3.15
N GLU A 207 8.12 -12.92 -4.09
CA GLU A 207 8.35 -12.35 -5.40
C GLU A 207 8.75 -10.88 -5.34
N PHE A 208 8.22 -10.11 -4.38
CA PHE A 208 8.64 -8.73 -4.14
C PHE A 208 10.13 -8.67 -3.76
N PHE A 209 10.59 -9.51 -2.83
CA PHE A 209 12.00 -9.55 -2.45
C PHE A 209 12.89 -10.12 -3.56
N ARG A 210 12.45 -11.17 -4.24
CA ARG A 210 13.16 -11.76 -5.38
C ARG A 210 13.34 -10.78 -6.54
N LYS A 211 12.31 -9.99 -6.86
CA LYS A 211 12.41 -8.90 -7.87
C LYS A 211 13.16 -7.68 -7.37
N ARG A 212 13.24 -7.49 -6.05
CA ARG A 212 13.93 -6.35 -5.45
C ARG A 212 15.44 -6.48 -5.59
N TYR A 213 15.97 -7.68 -5.39
CA TYR A 213 17.40 -7.97 -5.36
C TYR A 213 17.85 -8.80 -6.57
N ILE A 214 19.01 -8.47 -7.17
CA ILE A 214 19.63 -9.21 -8.27
C ILE A 214 19.92 -10.66 -7.87
N HIS A 215 20.50 -10.85 -6.69
CA HIS A 215 20.87 -12.16 -6.18
C HIS A 215 19.77 -12.70 -5.26
N GLU A 216 19.32 -13.91 -5.55
CA GLU A 216 18.27 -14.60 -4.81
C GLU A 216 18.62 -14.74 -3.32
N ASP A 217 19.86 -15.11 -2.98
CA ASP A 217 20.32 -15.20 -1.59
C ASP A 217 20.18 -13.89 -0.81
N ILE A 218 20.39 -12.74 -1.48
CA ILE A 218 20.20 -11.42 -0.88
C ILE A 218 18.71 -11.13 -0.73
N GLY A 219 17.88 -11.56 -1.67
CA GLY A 219 16.42 -11.52 -1.58
C GLY A 219 15.91 -12.29 -0.37
N CYS A 220 16.37 -13.54 -0.17
CA CYS A 220 16.10 -14.36 1.00
C CYS A 220 16.44 -13.62 2.30
N ARG A 221 17.68 -13.13 2.41
CA ARG A 221 18.14 -12.39 3.61
C ARG A 221 17.35 -11.11 3.82
N GLY A 222 17.03 -10.39 2.75
CA GLY A 222 16.24 -9.16 2.81
C GLY A 222 14.83 -9.41 3.33
N LEU A 223 14.21 -10.54 2.94
CA LEU A 223 12.92 -10.97 3.47
C LEU A 223 13.02 -11.30 4.96
N GLU A 224 14.02 -12.05 5.39
CA GLU A 224 14.25 -12.36 6.82
C GLU A 224 14.46 -11.10 7.66
N ASP A 225 15.35 -10.20 7.20
CA ASP A 225 15.62 -8.91 7.84
C ASP A 225 14.31 -8.09 7.95
N TYR A 226 13.47 -8.10 6.91
CA TYR A 226 12.17 -7.42 6.89
C TYR A 226 11.15 -8.02 7.86
N LEU A 227 10.98 -9.35 7.89
CA LEU A 227 10.06 -10.01 8.82
C LEU A 227 10.49 -9.80 10.28
N CYS A 228 11.79 -9.80 10.55
CA CYS A 228 12.34 -9.49 11.87
C CYS A 228 12.06 -8.03 12.26
N ALA A 229 12.19 -7.09 11.32
CA ALA A 229 11.87 -5.69 11.55
C ALA A 229 10.36 -5.45 11.73
N MET A 230 9.50 -6.13 10.96
CA MET A 230 8.05 -6.08 11.15
C MET A 230 7.67 -6.53 12.56
N GLN A 231 8.23 -7.65 13.01
CA GLN A 231 7.99 -8.17 14.36
C GLN A 231 8.38 -7.15 15.43
N ARG A 232 9.59 -6.60 15.31
CA ARG A 232 10.10 -5.59 16.26
C ARG A 232 9.22 -4.33 16.32
N TYR A 233 8.76 -3.85 15.18
CA TYR A 233 8.13 -2.54 15.06
C TYR A 233 6.60 -2.58 14.95
N ALA A 234 5.98 -3.76 14.97
CA ALA A 234 4.52 -3.90 14.81
C ALA A 234 3.73 -3.10 15.85
N ALA A 235 4.19 -3.07 17.11
CA ALA A 235 3.54 -2.31 18.18
C ALA A 235 3.69 -0.77 18.02
N GLU A 236 4.70 -0.32 17.28
CA GLU A 236 5.00 1.10 17.07
C GLU A 236 4.31 1.67 15.83
N SER A 237 3.79 0.83 14.94
CA SER A 237 3.17 1.26 13.69
C SER A 237 1.93 0.44 13.34
N GLN A 238 0.77 1.09 13.38
CA GLN A 238 -0.50 0.50 12.98
C GLN A 238 -0.49 -0.07 11.55
N VAL A 239 0.30 0.50 10.64
CA VAL A 239 0.47 0.00 9.27
C VAL A 239 1.21 -1.33 9.25
N LEU A 240 2.30 -1.44 10.02
CA LEU A 240 3.05 -2.69 10.15
C LEU A 240 2.18 -3.77 10.81
N GLN A 241 1.42 -3.38 11.82
CA GLN A 241 0.46 -4.26 12.49
C GLN A 241 -0.61 -4.78 11.52
N LEU A 242 -1.26 -3.88 10.77
CA LEU A 242 -2.28 -4.23 9.78
C LEU A 242 -1.73 -5.21 8.75
N LEU A 243 -0.58 -4.88 8.13
CA LEU A 243 0.00 -5.76 7.13
C LEU A 243 0.42 -7.09 7.75
N GLY A 244 0.97 -7.08 8.97
CA GLY A 244 1.27 -8.31 9.72
C GLY A 244 0.05 -9.22 9.88
N LEU A 245 -1.11 -8.66 10.22
CA LEU A 245 -2.37 -9.40 10.32
C LEU A 245 -2.87 -9.92 8.97
N ILE A 246 -2.65 -9.19 7.88
CA ILE A 246 -2.97 -9.65 6.52
C ILE A 246 -2.03 -10.80 6.08
N LEU A 247 -0.72 -10.66 6.31
CA LEU A 247 0.28 -11.69 5.98
C LEU A 247 0.02 -13.00 6.73
N THR A 248 -0.43 -12.89 7.97
CA THR A 248 -0.80 -14.03 8.84
C THR A 248 -2.25 -14.48 8.64
N LYS A 249 -2.97 -13.89 7.68
CA LYS A 249 -4.35 -14.20 7.27
C LYS A 249 -5.42 -13.87 8.32
N HIS A 250 -5.08 -13.21 9.43
CA HIS A 250 -6.07 -12.79 10.43
C HIS A 250 -7.00 -11.67 9.93
N MET A 251 -6.56 -10.93 8.93
CA MET A 251 -7.38 -9.94 8.24
C MET A 251 -7.42 -10.21 6.75
N ASP A 252 -8.55 -9.89 6.14
CA ASP A 252 -8.72 -9.94 4.70
C ASP A 252 -7.98 -8.77 4.03
N PRO A 253 -7.28 -9.02 2.91
CA PRO A 253 -6.68 -7.98 2.08
C PRO A 253 -7.63 -6.85 1.67
N SER A 254 -8.95 -7.09 1.62
CA SER A 254 -9.94 -6.06 1.29
C SER A 254 -9.90 -4.84 2.20
N VAL A 255 -9.40 -4.99 3.45
CA VAL A 255 -9.27 -3.88 4.39
C VAL A 255 -8.30 -2.80 3.89
N LEU A 256 -7.33 -3.16 3.04
CA LEU A 256 -6.46 -2.15 2.40
C LEU A 256 -7.27 -1.22 1.49
N TYR A 257 -8.25 -1.75 0.76
CA TYR A 257 -9.17 -0.94 -0.02
C TYR A 257 -10.12 -0.14 0.85
N TYR A 258 -10.64 -0.75 1.91
CA TYR A 258 -11.50 -0.06 2.87
C TYR A 258 -10.83 1.22 3.38
N ILE A 259 -9.55 1.10 3.79
CA ILE A 259 -8.74 2.23 4.24
C ILE A 259 -8.53 3.26 3.13
N LEU A 260 -8.22 2.82 1.91
CA LEU A 260 -8.05 3.71 0.76
C LEU A 260 -9.32 4.52 0.45
N LEU A 261 -10.50 3.91 0.54
CA LEU A 261 -11.76 4.60 0.32
C LEU A 261 -12.02 5.65 1.41
N HIS A 262 -11.77 5.32 2.68
CA HIS A 262 -11.88 6.28 3.78
C HIS A 262 -10.93 7.45 3.60
N VAL A 263 -9.70 7.16 3.19
CA VAL A 263 -8.71 8.17 2.87
C VAL A 263 -9.22 9.16 1.81
N ASP A 264 -9.84 8.67 0.74
CA ASP A 264 -10.40 9.54 -0.30
C ASP A 264 -11.55 10.40 0.24
N VAL A 265 -12.42 9.83 1.07
CA VAL A 265 -13.51 10.56 1.76
C VAL A 265 -12.95 11.67 2.65
N LEU A 266 -11.89 11.37 3.40
CA LEU A 266 -11.27 12.33 4.32
C LEU A 266 -10.50 13.45 3.59
N GLN A 267 -10.09 13.25 2.33
CA GLN A 267 -9.44 14.30 1.54
C GLN A 267 -10.39 15.40 1.08
N VAL A 268 -11.66 15.06 0.86
CA VAL A 268 -12.69 16.00 0.40
C VAL A 268 -13.51 16.59 1.57
N SER A 269 -13.42 16.01 2.76
CA SER A 269 -14.15 16.46 3.96
C SER A 269 -13.46 17.65 4.64
N PRO A 270 -14.18 18.72 5.01
CA PRO A 270 -13.65 19.86 5.76
C PRO A 270 -13.45 19.50 7.24
N LEU A 271 -12.54 18.57 7.56
CA LEU A 271 -12.27 18.14 8.94
C LEU A 271 -11.39 19.15 9.69
N SER A 272 -12.03 20.14 10.31
CA SER A 272 -11.34 21.23 11.02
C SER A 272 -11.57 21.22 12.55
N ASP A 273 -12.70 20.68 13.01
CA ASP A 273 -13.09 20.67 14.42
C ASP A 273 -13.99 19.47 14.75
N MET A 274 -14.48 19.41 16.00
CA MET A 274 -15.32 18.33 16.47
C MET A 274 -16.71 18.30 15.86
N GLU A 275 -17.27 19.45 15.47
CA GLU A 275 -18.59 19.49 14.81
C GLU A 275 -18.49 18.83 13.43
N HIS A 276 -17.42 19.10 12.68
CA HIS A 276 -17.14 18.42 11.42
C HIS A 276 -16.92 16.92 11.61
N PHE A 277 -16.28 16.50 12.70
CA PHE A 277 -16.11 15.06 13.00
C PHE A 277 -17.46 14.39 13.36
N GLN A 278 -18.32 15.06 14.12
CA GLN A 278 -19.66 14.56 14.43
C GLN A 278 -20.49 14.39 13.15
N LEU A 279 -20.44 15.37 12.23
CA LEU A 279 -21.06 15.24 10.90
C LEU A 279 -20.48 14.06 10.11
N PHE A 280 -19.16 13.86 10.17
CA PHE A 280 -18.52 12.69 9.56
C PHE A 280 -19.07 11.37 10.14
N LEU A 281 -19.26 11.27 11.45
CA LEU A 281 -19.85 10.08 12.08
C LEU A 281 -21.30 9.85 11.61
N GLN A 282 -22.12 10.90 11.58
CA GLN A 282 -23.51 10.82 11.11
C GLN A 282 -23.61 10.36 9.65
N GLN A 283 -22.68 10.79 8.80
CA GLN A 283 -22.68 10.42 7.38
C GLN A 283 -22.15 9.00 7.14
N ASN A 284 -21.07 8.61 7.81
CA ASN A 284 -20.39 7.35 7.56
C ASN A 284 -20.94 6.19 8.39
N TYR A 285 -21.54 6.50 9.55
CA TYR A 285 -22.10 5.54 10.51
C TYR A 285 -23.56 5.86 10.85
N TYR A 286 -24.37 6.24 9.86
CA TYR A 286 -25.79 6.59 10.05
C TYR A 286 -26.66 5.48 10.68
N PHE A 287 -26.19 4.23 10.66
CA PHE A 287 -26.87 3.08 11.22
C PHE A 287 -26.70 2.97 12.74
N LEU A 288 -25.72 3.68 13.32
CA LEU A 288 -25.53 3.73 14.77
C LEU A 288 -26.57 4.62 15.43
N GLU A 289 -27.03 4.19 16.61
CA GLU A 289 -27.89 5.03 17.47
C GLU A 289 -27.13 6.27 17.96
N GLU A 290 -27.87 7.32 18.33
CA GLU A 290 -27.28 8.58 18.83
C GLU A 290 -26.33 8.33 20.03
N THR A 291 -26.70 7.42 20.93
CA THR A 291 -25.88 7.07 22.10
C THR A 291 -24.56 6.36 21.73
N GLU A 292 -24.57 5.57 20.66
CA GLU A 292 -23.40 4.88 20.13
C GLU A 292 -22.48 5.85 19.39
N GLN A 293 -23.07 6.79 18.63
CA GLN A 293 -22.32 7.88 17.99
C GLN A 293 -21.63 8.77 19.02
N ASP A 294 -22.33 9.12 20.11
CA ASP A 294 -21.76 9.88 21.23
C ASP A 294 -20.62 9.13 21.91
N SER A 295 -20.76 7.82 22.08
CA SER A 295 -19.72 6.97 22.65
C SER A 295 -18.47 6.95 21.76
N LEU A 296 -18.65 6.86 20.44
CA LEU A 296 -17.57 6.88 19.46
C LEU A 296 -16.88 8.25 19.37
N LEU A 297 -17.66 9.33 19.50
CA LEU A 297 -17.14 10.70 19.59
C LEU A 297 -16.27 10.89 20.84
N LEU A 298 -16.73 10.42 22.00
CA LEU A 298 -15.98 10.48 23.26
C LEU A 298 -14.68 9.68 23.16
N GLU A 299 -14.73 8.51 22.53
CA GLU A 299 -13.55 7.69 22.31
C GLU A 299 -12.53 8.37 21.38
N PHE A 300 -12.99 8.98 20.30
CA PHE A 300 -12.13 9.77 19.42
C PHE A 300 -11.51 10.96 20.14
N ILE A 301 -12.27 11.67 20.99
CA ILE A 301 -11.77 12.78 21.81
C ILE A 301 -10.64 12.31 22.72
N ALA A 302 -10.80 11.15 23.35
CA ALA A 302 -9.77 10.55 24.20
C ALA A 302 -8.55 10.10 23.38
N TYR A 303 -8.76 9.51 22.20
CA TYR A 303 -7.69 9.03 21.33
C TYR A 303 -6.86 10.15 20.70
N SER A 304 -7.52 11.23 20.25
CA SER A 304 -6.90 12.32 19.47
C SER A 304 -6.46 13.51 20.31
N GLU A 305 -6.67 13.49 21.63
CA GLU A 305 -6.48 14.64 22.52
C GLU A 305 -7.20 15.91 22.01
N LYS A 306 -8.42 15.72 21.49
CA LYS A 306 -9.26 16.75 20.85
C LYS A 306 -8.74 17.34 19.53
N ARG A 307 -7.76 16.72 18.87
CA ARG A 307 -7.23 17.21 17.59
C ARG A 307 -7.92 16.54 16.40
N VAL A 308 -8.75 17.31 15.68
CA VAL A 308 -9.38 16.85 14.45
C VAL A 308 -8.51 17.19 13.24
N SER A 309 -8.20 16.18 12.46
CA SER A 309 -7.53 16.30 11.18
C SER A 309 -7.77 15.01 10.38
N PRO A 310 -7.69 15.04 9.04
CA PRO A 310 -7.80 13.82 8.25
C PRO A 310 -6.83 12.70 8.69
N PRO A 311 -5.55 12.98 9.03
CA PRO A 311 -4.65 11.95 9.57
C PRO A 311 -5.09 11.40 10.93
N SER A 312 -5.57 12.23 11.86
CA SER A 312 -6.00 11.75 13.18
C SER A 312 -7.27 10.92 13.11
N VAL A 313 -8.22 11.28 12.23
CA VAL A 313 -9.43 10.48 11.96
C VAL A 313 -9.06 9.15 11.31
N MET A 314 -8.17 9.14 10.31
CA MET A 314 -7.73 7.88 9.68
C MET A 314 -6.96 6.98 10.67
N SER A 315 -6.09 7.55 11.50
CA SER A 315 -5.39 6.82 12.57
C SER A 315 -6.39 6.20 13.57
N PHE A 316 -7.49 6.89 13.85
CA PHE A 316 -8.56 6.39 14.70
C PHE A 316 -9.37 5.26 14.03
N ILE A 317 -9.77 5.41 12.77
CA ILE A 317 -10.44 4.33 12.02
C ILE A 317 -9.55 3.09 11.97
N LEU A 318 -8.25 3.26 11.69
CA LEU A 318 -7.29 2.17 11.70
C LEU A 318 -7.16 1.52 13.09
N HIS A 319 -7.20 2.32 14.16
CA HIS A 319 -7.25 1.82 15.53
C HIS A 319 -8.49 0.94 15.75
N LEU A 320 -9.68 1.38 15.33
CA LEU A 320 -10.91 0.60 15.45
C LEU A 320 -10.84 -0.72 14.67
N ILE A 321 -10.32 -0.68 13.44
CA ILE A 321 -10.11 -1.86 12.59
C ILE A 321 -9.20 -2.88 13.31
N LEU A 322 -8.06 -2.43 13.82
CA LEU A 322 -7.08 -3.29 14.49
C LEU A 322 -7.60 -3.88 15.81
N GLN A 323 -8.58 -3.24 16.43
CA GLN A 323 -9.25 -3.74 17.64
C GLN A 323 -10.53 -4.54 17.32
N HIS A 324 -10.85 -4.78 16.04
CA HIS A 324 -12.10 -5.42 15.61
C HIS A 324 -13.36 -4.70 16.14
N ARG A 325 -13.32 -3.36 16.20
CA ARG A 325 -14.42 -2.50 16.66
C ARG A 325 -14.87 -1.47 15.64
N GLU A 326 -14.41 -1.58 14.40
CA GLU A 326 -14.88 -0.71 13.33
C GLU A 326 -16.39 -0.96 13.11
N PRO A 327 -17.25 0.08 13.24
CA PRO A 327 -18.69 -0.13 13.30
C PRO A 327 -19.31 -0.74 12.04
N LEU A 328 -18.87 -0.34 10.85
CA LEU A 328 -19.44 -0.82 9.61
C LEU A 328 -19.05 -2.28 9.35
N ILE A 329 -17.84 -2.68 9.69
CA ILE A 329 -17.40 -4.08 9.63
C ILE A 329 -18.24 -4.93 10.60
N LYS A 330 -18.53 -4.43 11.80
CA LYS A 330 -19.42 -5.13 12.75
C LYS A 330 -20.85 -5.27 12.23
N GLU A 331 -21.43 -4.18 11.73
CA GLU A 331 -22.76 -4.19 11.12
C GLU A 331 -22.84 -5.24 9.99
N CYS A 332 -21.85 -5.24 9.10
CA CYS A 332 -21.77 -6.24 8.03
C CYS A 332 -21.65 -7.67 8.56
N GLN A 333 -20.92 -7.86 9.67
CA GLN A 333 -20.76 -9.18 10.27
C GLN A 333 -22.10 -9.69 10.83
N ASP A 334 -22.84 -8.82 11.51
CA ASP A 334 -24.14 -9.13 12.09
C ASP A 334 -25.17 -9.39 10.99
N GLU A 335 -25.23 -8.54 9.95
CA GLU A 335 -26.10 -8.71 8.79
C GLU A 335 -25.81 -10.04 8.07
N LEU A 336 -24.54 -10.31 7.73
CA LEU A 336 -24.15 -11.59 7.11
C LEU A 336 -24.54 -12.79 7.97
N SER A 337 -24.40 -12.70 9.29
CA SER A 337 -24.77 -13.80 10.20
C SER A 337 -26.27 -14.15 10.11
N THR A 338 -27.14 -13.16 9.80
CA THR A 338 -28.57 -13.40 9.61
C THR A 338 -28.90 -14.03 8.26
N HIS A 339 -28.15 -13.71 7.20
CA HIS A 339 -28.31 -14.30 5.86
C HIS A 339 -27.85 -15.77 5.81
N MET A 340 -26.90 -16.14 6.68
CA MET A 340 -26.37 -17.50 6.73
C MET A 340 -27.35 -18.46 7.41
N ARG A 341 -27.96 -19.35 6.61
CA ARG A 341 -28.91 -20.38 7.08
C ARG A 341 -28.30 -21.41 8.04
N THR A 342 -26.99 -21.50 8.09
CA THR A 342 -26.20 -22.33 9.00
C THR A 342 -25.38 -21.44 9.92
N GLN A 343 -25.32 -21.74 11.22
CA GLN A 343 -24.43 -21.10 12.21
C GLN A 343 -22.94 -21.43 11.96
N ALA A 344 -22.50 -21.38 10.71
CA ALA A 344 -21.13 -21.65 10.32
C ALA A 344 -20.30 -20.38 10.52
N GLU A 345 -19.16 -20.49 11.19
CA GLU A 345 -18.17 -19.41 11.31
C GLU A 345 -17.49 -19.06 9.96
N HIS A 346 -17.88 -19.73 8.88
CA HIS A 346 -17.24 -19.68 7.57
C HIS A 346 -18.27 -19.64 6.45
N VAL A 347 -18.00 -18.82 5.43
CA VAL A 347 -18.83 -18.54 4.26
C VAL A 347 -18.13 -19.03 3.00
N THR A 348 -18.90 -19.57 2.06
CA THR A 348 -18.40 -19.85 0.70
C THR A 348 -18.39 -18.59 -0.17
N VAL A 349 -17.69 -18.65 -1.31
CA VAL A 349 -17.66 -17.53 -2.27
C VAL A 349 -19.05 -17.25 -2.80
N GLU A 350 -19.80 -18.30 -3.11
CA GLU A 350 -21.14 -18.24 -3.69
C GLU A 350 -22.14 -17.64 -2.69
N GLU A 351 -22.11 -18.08 -1.43
CA GLU A 351 -22.98 -17.51 -0.37
C GLU A 351 -22.68 -16.03 -0.13
N LEU A 352 -21.40 -15.65 -0.06
CA LEU A 352 -21.02 -14.25 0.13
C LEU A 352 -21.42 -13.39 -1.07
N ALA A 353 -21.25 -13.90 -2.30
CA ALA A 353 -21.66 -13.18 -3.49
C ALA A 353 -23.18 -12.95 -3.54
N VAL A 354 -24.00 -13.92 -3.10
CA VAL A 354 -25.45 -13.78 -3.01
C VAL A 354 -25.83 -12.76 -1.92
N ALA A 355 -25.25 -12.86 -0.73
CA ALA A 355 -25.53 -11.90 0.34
C ALA A 355 -25.16 -10.47 -0.08
N LEU A 356 -24.03 -10.28 -0.76
CA LEU A 356 -23.63 -8.95 -1.26
C LEU A 356 -24.51 -8.43 -2.39
N ASP A 357 -25.06 -9.30 -3.23
CA ASP A 357 -26.05 -8.94 -4.25
C ASP A 357 -27.32 -8.38 -3.58
N GLU A 358 -27.74 -8.96 -2.45
CA GLU A 358 -28.89 -8.52 -1.66
C GLU A 358 -28.60 -7.20 -0.91
N MET A 359 -27.43 -7.08 -0.28
CA MET A 359 -27.00 -5.88 0.45
C MET A 359 -26.68 -4.71 -0.50
N CYS A 360 -26.25 -4.98 -1.74
CA CYS A 360 -25.78 -3.99 -2.72
C CYS A 360 -26.34 -4.23 -4.14
N PRO A 361 -27.67 -4.08 -4.36
CA PRO A 361 -28.39 -4.55 -5.57
C PRO A 361 -28.06 -3.85 -6.90
N HIS A 362 -27.08 -2.93 -6.92
CA HIS A 362 -26.66 -2.19 -8.11
C HIS A 362 -25.21 -2.46 -8.52
N THR A 363 -24.56 -3.43 -7.89
CA THR A 363 -23.19 -3.79 -8.19
C THR A 363 -23.15 -4.93 -9.20
N ASP A 364 -22.21 -4.89 -10.15
CA ASP A 364 -21.98 -6.00 -11.06
C ASP A 364 -21.57 -7.26 -10.27
N LYS A 365 -22.46 -8.26 -10.28
CA LYS A 365 -22.28 -9.55 -9.60
C LYS A 365 -21.00 -10.26 -10.04
N ALA A 366 -20.62 -10.17 -11.31
CA ALA A 366 -19.39 -10.77 -11.82
C ALA A 366 -18.15 -10.08 -11.24
N GLN A 367 -18.22 -8.77 -10.99
CA GLN A 367 -17.14 -8.04 -10.33
C GLN A 367 -17.03 -8.36 -8.85
N ILE A 368 -18.16 -8.49 -8.14
CA ILE A 368 -18.18 -8.93 -6.74
C ILE A 368 -17.56 -10.31 -6.62
N GLU A 369 -18.02 -11.27 -7.43
CA GLU A 369 -17.53 -12.65 -7.38
C GLU A 369 -16.04 -12.72 -7.74
N SER A 370 -15.60 -12.00 -8.78
CA SER A 370 -14.19 -11.88 -9.14
C SER A 370 -13.35 -11.29 -8.01
N PHE A 371 -13.83 -10.26 -7.31
CA PHE A 371 -13.14 -9.69 -6.16
C PHE A 371 -13.02 -10.69 -5.01
N ILE A 372 -14.10 -11.38 -4.66
CA ILE A 372 -14.09 -12.40 -3.59
C ILE A 372 -13.12 -13.53 -3.93
N ARG A 373 -13.21 -14.08 -5.15
CA ARG A 373 -12.30 -15.14 -5.62
C ARG A 373 -10.84 -14.72 -5.53
N ARG A 374 -10.54 -13.45 -5.83
CA ARG A 374 -9.20 -12.91 -5.69
C ARG A 374 -8.76 -12.85 -4.24
N SER A 375 -9.59 -12.32 -3.34
CA SER A 375 -9.23 -12.29 -1.91
C SER A 375 -8.99 -13.70 -1.32
N VAL A 376 -9.83 -14.66 -1.70
CA VAL A 376 -9.66 -16.08 -1.32
C VAL A 376 -8.35 -16.67 -1.85
N THR A 377 -7.99 -16.36 -3.10
CA THR A 377 -6.73 -16.82 -3.71
C THR A 377 -5.52 -16.24 -2.99
N LEU A 378 -5.57 -14.94 -2.66
CA LEU A 378 -4.51 -14.24 -1.93
C LEU A 378 -4.28 -14.85 -0.54
N THR A 379 -5.35 -15.12 0.20
CA THR A 379 -5.26 -15.76 1.51
C THR A 379 -4.95 -17.26 1.42
N GLY A 380 -5.15 -17.88 0.24
CA GLY A 380 -4.96 -19.31 0.00
C GLY A 380 -5.95 -20.18 0.78
N ARG A 381 -7.12 -19.63 1.10
CA ARG A 381 -8.18 -20.31 1.87
C ARG A 381 -9.15 -21.02 0.93
N SER A 382 -9.87 -22.02 1.44
CA SER A 382 -11.01 -22.64 0.75
C SER A 382 -12.35 -22.09 1.22
N LEU A 383 -12.40 -21.59 2.45
CA LEU A 383 -13.58 -21.00 3.08
C LEU A 383 -13.20 -19.64 3.69
N ILE A 384 -14.15 -18.71 3.70
CA ILE A 384 -13.94 -17.33 4.16
C ILE A 384 -14.46 -17.23 5.59
N PRO A 385 -13.63 -16.97 6.62
CA PRO A 385 -14.14 -16.72 7.97
C PRO A 385 -15.14 -15.57 7.95
N LEU A 386 -16.20 -15.65 8.75
CA LEU A 386 -17.29 -14.66 8.77
C LEU A 386 -16.77 -13.23 8.95
N HIS A 387 -15.79 -13.03 9.84
CA HIS A 387 -15.16 -11.73 10.03
C HIS A 387 -14.41 -11.22 8.77
N SER A 388 -13.74 -12.09 8.00
CA SER A 388 -13.13 -11.72 6.72
C SER A 388 -14.20 -11.40 5.66
N ALA A 389 -15.32 -12.13 5.66
CA ALA A 389 -16.46 -11.85 4.79
C ALA A 389 -17.06 -10.47 5.09
N ALA A 390 -17.19 -10.11 6.36
CA ALA A 390 -17.65 -8.80 6.81
C ALA A 390 -16.73 -7.66 6.34
N GLN A 391 -15.41 -7.86 6.36
CA GLN A 391 -14.45 -6.89 5.83
C GLN A 391 -14.60 -6.68 4.32
N ILE A 392 -14.83 -7.75 3.56
CA ILE A 392 -15.14 -7.67 2.12
C ILE A 392 -16.45 -6.91 1.91
N ALA A 393 -17.48 -7.19 2.71
CA ALA A 393 -18.79 -6.56 2.62
C ALA A 393 -18.74 -5.06 2.92
N ALA A 394 -18.08 -4.66 4.01
CA ALA A 394 -17.90 -3.26 4.38
C ALA A 394 -17.22 -2.45 3.26
N PHE A 395 -16.18 -3.02 2.63
CA PHE A 395 -15.55 -2.42 1.46
C PHE A 395 -16.55 -2.20 0.31
N GLN A 396 -17.33 -3.22 -0.04
CA GLN A 396 -18.30 -3.11 -1.13
C GLN A 396 -19.37 -2.05 -0.86
N LEU A 397 -19.90 -1.99 0.36
CA LEU A 397 -20.88 -0.99 0.75
C LEU A 397 -20.36 0.44 0.64
N VAL A 398 -19.15 0.71 1.13
CA VAL A 398 -18.52 2.04 0.98
C VAL A 398 -18.32 2.38 -0.49
N ARG A 399 -17.85 1.41 -1.29
CA ARG A 399 -17.63 1.58 -2.74
C ARG A 399 -18.92 1.97 -3.48
N VAL A 400 -20.04 1.31 -3.16
CA VAL A 400 -21.35 1.56 -3.80
C VAL A 400 -21.95 2.89 -3.35
N LYS A 401 -21.89 3.21 -2.06
CA LYS A 401 -22.37 4.51 -1.54
C LYS A 401 -21.68 5.68 -2.24
N ARG A 402 -20.37 5.58 -2.47
CA ARG A 402 -19.60 6.58 -3.23
C ARG A 402 -20.09 6.70 -4.68
N TRP A 403 -20.22 5.58 -5.38
CA TRP A 403 -20.69 5.57 -6.78
C TRP A 403 -22.06 6.25 -6.91
N ASN A 404 -22.99 5.96 -6.00
CA ASN A 404 -24.32 6.57 -6.03
C ASN A 404 -24.31 8.07 -5.66
N GLY A 405 -23.40 8.50 -4.79
CA GLY A 405 -23.19 9.92 -4.48
C GLY A 405 -22.61 10.71 -5.65
N GLU A 406 -21.66 10.13 -6.40
CA GLU A 406 -21.05 10.75 -7.58
C GLU A 406 -22.04 10.84 -8.75
N VAL A 407 -22.86 9.81 -8.98
CA VAL A 407 -23.92 9.84 -10.01
C VAL A 407 -25.01 10.87 -9.69
N SER A 408 -25.38 11.03 -8.42
CA SER A 408 -26.40 12.01 -7.99
C SER A 408 -25.92 13.46 -8.13
N GLN A 409 -24.61 13.72 -8.04
CA GLN A 409 -24.04 15.04 -8.30
C GLN A 409 -23.87 15.33 -9.80
N ALA A 410 -23.52 14.33 -10.62
CA ALA A 410 -23.35 14.50 -12.07
C ALA A 410 -24.64 14.96 -12.80
N ASP A 411 -25.83 14.59 -12.29
CA ASP A 411 -27.12 15.01 -12.86
C ASP A 411 -27.51 16.48 -12.53
N SER A 412 -26.67 17.20 -11.79
CA SER A 412 -26.89 18.61 -11.43
C SER A 412 -25.90 19.60 -12.08
N ASP A 413 -24.91 19.12 -12.84
CA ASP A 413 -23.99 19.99 -13.58
C ASP A 413 -23.43 19.27 -14.83
N PRO A 414 -23.89 19.60 -16.07
CA PRO A 414 -23.52 18.85 -17.28
C PRO A 414 -22.09 19.16 -17.79
N GLY A 415 -21.19 19.69 -16.94
CA GLY A 415 -19.94 20.32 -17.37
C GLY A 415 -18.65 19.54 -17.13
N ILE A 416 -18.62 18.46 -16.34
CA ILE A 416 -17.35 17.81 -15.97
C ILE A 416 -17.51 16.28 -16.06
N SER A 417 -17.42 15.76 -17.28
CA SER A 417 -17.17 14.33 -17.51
C SER A 417 -15.69 14.15 -17.82
N GLY A 418 -15.03 13.28 -17.04
CA GLY A 418 -13.67 12.81 -17.34
C GLY A 418 -12.61 13.23 -16.33
N ILE A 419 -12.65 12.66 -15.12
CA ILE A 419 -11.43 12.46 -14.34
C ILE A 419 -11.31 10.96 -14.06
N THR A 420 -10.61 10.27 -14.96
CA THR A 420 -10.12 8.92 -14.74
C THR A 420 -9.05 8.95 -13.64
N THR A 421 -9.43 8.59 -12.41
CA THR A 421 -8.52 8.32 -11.29
C THR A 421 -7.77 7.00 -11.56
N LYS A 422 -6.63 7.08 -12.27
CA LYS A 422 -5.81 5.89 -12.57
C LYS A 422 -4.34 5.96 -12.12
N CYS A 423 -3.92 6.99 -11.37
CA CYS A 423 -2.51 7.07 -10.96
C CYS A 423 -2.25 7.72 -9.58
N SER A 424 -3.29 8.13 -8.86
CA SER A 424 -3.24 8.91 -7.60
C SER A 424 -3.13 8.06 -6.33
N ASP A 425 -3.66 6.84 -6.34
CA ASP A 425 -3.97 6.09 -5.11
C ASP A 425 -2.70 5.57 -4.40
N LEU A 426 -1.62 5.36 -5.16
CA LEU A 426 -0.29 5.01 -4.63
C LEU A 426 0.42 6.19 -3.96
N TYR A 427 0.18 7.42 -4.44
CA TYR A 427 0.72 8.64 -3.86
C TYR A 427 -0.03 9.00 -2.57
N ILE A 428 -1.31 8.66 -2.52
CA ILE A 428 -2.22 8.87 -1.39
C ILE A 428 -1.87 7.95 -0.20
N LEU A 429 -1.70 6.64 -0.42
CA LEU A 429 -1.18 5.71 0.60
C LEU A 429 0.18 6.16 1.13
N ARG A 430 1.09 6.57 0.24
CA ARG A 430 2.41 7.08 0.62
C ARG A 430 2.31 8.37 1.43
N ASN A 431 1.52 9.37 1.00
CA ASN A 431 1.44 10.66 1.68
C ASN A 431 0.70 10.62 3.00
N ILE A 432 -0.26 9.71 3.15
CA ILE A 432 -1.05 9.62 4.38
C ILE A 432 -0.32 8.75 5.39
N LEU A 433 0.22 7.60 4.98
CA LEU A 433 1.00 6.77 5.89
C LEU A 433 2.39 7.34 6.22
N THR A 434 2.88 8.34 5.48
CA THR A 434 4.06 9.14 5.90
C THR A 434 3.69 10.34 6.77
N LYS A 435 2.45 10.84 6.73
CA LYS A 435 1.93 11.94 7.58
C LYS A 435 1.22 11.50 8.86
N VAL A 436 0.93 10.21 9.00
CA VAL A 436 0.50 9.55 10.26
C VAL A 436 1.72 9.27 11.19
N ARG A 437 2.93 9.74 10.83
CA ARG A 437 4.11 9.72 11.71
C ARG A 437 4.08 10.86 12.72
#